data_AF-A0A922MW49-F1
#
_entry.id   AF-A0A922MW49-F1
#
_cell.length_a   1.000
_cell.length_b   1.000
_cell.length_c   1.000
_cell.angle_alpha   90.00
_cell.angle_beta   90.00
_cell.angle_gamma   90.00
#
_symmetry.space_group_name_H-M   'P 1'
#
loop_
_entity.id
_entity.type
_entity.pdbx_description
1 polymer ?
#
loop_
_entity_poly.entity_id
_entity_poly.type
_entity_poly.pdbx_seq_one_letter_code
_entity_poly.pdbx_strand_id
1 'polypeptide(L)'
;MRHGFNLPPFLGPLVMEMETYRYSGHSMSDPGTSYRTRDEIQEVRQTRDPITSYKDKILSNELATPDQLKEIDAKVRQEVDDATKQAKVEPEIGVEELAGDIYVDCIDPVIRGVIPSAPLQHISVAQRN
;
A
#
# COMPACT_ATOMS: atom_id res chain seq x y z
N MET A 1 6.88 19.97 -38.46
CA MET A 1 6.12 20.97 -37.68
C MET A 1 6.22 20.60 -36.21
N ARG A 2 7.08 21.30 -35.45
CA ARG A 2 7.12 21.17 -33.98
C ARG A 2 6.25 22.30 -33.43
N HIS A 3 5.01 22.00 -33.06
CA HIS A 3 4.21 22.95 -32.29
C HIS A 3 4.76 22.98 -30.86
N GLY A 4 5.60 23.98 -30.61
CA GLY A 4 6.07 24.31 -29.26
C GLY A 4 4.88 24.79 -28.43
N PHE A 5 4.44 23.95 -27.50
CA PHE A 5 3.57 24.38 -26.42
C PHE A 5 4.40 25.23 -25.46
N ASN A 6 4.26 26.55 -25.58
CA ASN A 6 4.71 27.50 -24.57
C ASN A 6 3.74 27.37 -23.38
N LEU A 7 3.99 26.42 -22.48
CA LEU A 7 3.22 26.30 -21.25
C LEU A 7 3.63 27.45 -20.31
N PRO A 8 2.68 28.21 -19.73
CA PRO A 8 3.00 29.30 -18.82
C PRO A 8 3.70 28.76 -17.55
N PRO A 9 4.58 29.56 -16.92
CA PRO A 9 5.50 29.11 -15.86
C PRO A 9 4.84 28.68 -14.54
N PHE A 10 3.52 28.78 -14.40
CA PHE A 10 2.81 28.43 -13.17
C PHE A 10 1.47 27.75 -13.49
N LEU A 11 1.53 26.44 -13.74
CA LEU A 11 0.34 25.58 -13.71
C LEU A 11 0.08 25.28 -12.23
N GLY A 12 -0.88 26.01 -11.65
CA GLY A 12 -1.32 25.80 -10.28
C GLY A 12 -1.88 24.38 -10.03
N PRO A 13 -2.42 24.11 -8.84
CA PRO A 13 -2.91 22.77 -8.52
C PRO A 13 -4.03 22.33 -9.48
N LEU A 14 -4.04 21.04 -9.79
CA LEU A 14 -5.08 20.37 -10.56
C LEU A 14 -5.74 19.30 -9.67
N VAL A 15 -7.06 19.20 -9.75
CA VAL A 15 -7.81 18.09 -9.15
C VAL A 15 -8.15 17.07 -10.23
N MET A 16 -7.93 15.80 -9.93
CA MET A 16 -8.30 14.67 -10.78
C MET A 16 -9.08 13.66 -9.94
N GLU A 17 -10.31 13.36 -10.37
CA GLU A 17 -11.11 12.30 -9.76
C GLU A 17 -10.84 10.98 -10.49
N MET A 18 -10.56 9.94 -9.72
CA MET A 18 -10.35 8.58 -10.22
C MET A 18 -11.51 7.71 -9.74
N GLU A 19 -12.47 7.46 -10.62
CA GLU A 19 -13.56 6.51 -10.34
C GLU A 19 -13.01 5.07 -10.31
N THR A 20 -12.94 4.50 -9.11
CA THR A 20 -12.44 3.13 -8.88
C THR A 20 -13.36 2.34 -7.96
N TYR A 21 -13.04 1.06 -7.73
CA TYR A 21 -13.87 0.15 -6.96
C TYR A 21 -13.04 -0.74 -6.02
N ARG A 22 -13.48 -0.87 -4.76
CA ARG A 22 -12.90 -1.81 -3.79
C ARG A 22 -13.70 -3.11 -3.74
N TYR A 23 -13.05 -4.24 -3.99
CA TYR A 23 -13.74 -5.54 -3.94
C TYR A 23 -14.06 -5.98 -2.52
N SER A 24 -13.13 -5.79 -1.59
CA SER A 24 -13.33 -6.08 -0.17
C SER A 24 -14.18 -4.99 0.50
N GLY A 25 -14.69 -5.29 1.70
CA GLY A 25 -15.38 -4.32 2.56
C GLY A 25 -14.49 -3.15 2.98
N HIS A 26 -14.99 -2.27 3.85
CA HIS A 26 -14.23 -1.07 4.24
C HIS A 26 -12.93 -1.42 4.97
N SER A 27 -12.96 -2.48 5.77
CA SER A 27 -11.84 -3.04 6.53
C SER A 27 -12.09 -4.53 6.77
N MET A 28 -11.18 -5.21 7.48
CA MET A 28 -11.38 -6.61 7.87
C MET A 28 -12.60 -6.82 8.78
N SER A 29 -13.03 -5.80 9.52
CA SER A 29 -14.21 -5.87 10.41
C SER A 29 -15.53 -5.57 9.71
N ASP A 30 -15.50 -5.01 8.50
CA ASP A 30 -16.69 -4.73 7.70
C ASP A 30 -16.74 -5.68 6.49
N PRO A 31 -17.68 -6.63 6.43
CA PRO A 31 -17.81 -7.53 5.28
C PRO A 31 -18.36 -6.84 4.02
N GLY A 32 -18.98 -5.67 4.16
CA GLY A 32 -19.48 -4.87 3.05
C GLY A 32 -20.69 -5.43 2.30
N THR A 33 -21.45 -6.34 2.90
CA THR A 33 -22.64 -6.97 2.31
C THR A 33 -23.96 -6.32 2.76
N SER A 34 -23.94 -5.41 3.73
CA SER A 34 -25.14 -4.74 4.25
C SER A 34 -25.59 -3.55 3.41
N TYR A 35 -24.68 -2.98 2.60
CA TYR A 35 -24.88 -1.72 1.88
C TYR A 35 -24.60 -1.82 0.37
N ARG A 36 -24.31 -3.02 -0.14
CA ARG A 36 -24.15 -3.34 -1.56
C ARG A 36 -24.31 -4.85 -1.78
N THR A 37 -24.62 -5.24 -3.01
CA THR A 37 -24.84 -6.65 -3.35
C THR A 37 -23.54 -7.34 -3.73
N ARG A 38 -23.51 -8.67 -3.60
CA ARG A 38 -22.40 -9.47 -4.12
C ARG A 38 -22.35 -9.45 -5.65
N ASP A 39 -23.51 -9.32 -6.29
CA ASP A 39 -23.64 -9.28 -7.75
C ASP A 39 -22.99 -8.02 -8.33
N GLU A 40 -23.17 -6.86 -7.69
CA GLU A 40 -22.49 -5.61 -8.07
C GLU A 40 -20.95 -5.78 -8.05
N ILE A 41 -20.42 -6.36 -6.98
CA ILE A 41 -18.97 -6.60 -6.84
C ILE A 41 -18.46 -7.55 -7.93
N GLN A 42 -19.21 -8.62 -8.23
CA GLN A 42 -18.86 -9.59 -9.26
C GLN A 42 -18.91 -8.98 -10.66
N GLU A 43 -19.94 -8.19 -10.96
CA GLU A 43 -20.08 -7.49 -12.24
C GLU A 43 -18.89 -6.57 -12.48
N VAL A 44 -18.54 -5.73 -11.50
CA VAL A 44 -17.39 -4.82 -11.62
C VAL A 44 -16.08 -5.60 -11.76
N ARG A 45 -15.89 -6.71 -11.03
CA ARG A 45 -14.69 -7.54 -11.17
C ARG A 45 -14.60 -8.21 -12.55
N GLN A 46 -15.71 -8.62 -13.13
CA GLN A 46 -15.70 -9.28 -14.45
C GLN A 46 -15.51 -8.29 -15.60
N THR A 47 -16.04 -7.07 -15.47
CA THR A 47 -16.12 -6.11 -16.58
C THR A 47 -15.11 -4.97 -16.50
N ARG A 48 -14.62 -4.64 -15.29
CA ARG A 48 -13.80 -3.44 -15.02
C ARG A 48 -12.55 -3.74 -14.20
N ASP A 49 -12.13 -5.01 -14.08
CA ASP A 49 -10.88 -5.34 -13.40
C ASP A 49 -9.67 -4.75 -14.17
N PRO A 50 -8.83 -3.92 -13.52
CA PRO A 50 -7.77 -3.20 -14.21
C PRO A 50 -6.65 -4.14 -14.68
N ILE A 51 -6.41 -5.25 -13.97
CA ILE A 51 -5.36 -6.21 -14.32
C ILE A 51 -5.76 -6.99 -15.57
N THR A 52 -6.99 -7.48 -15.61
CA THR A 52 -7.57 -8.20 -16.76
C THR A 52 -7.65 -7.29 -17.97
N SER A 53 -8.20 -6.08 -17.82
CA SER A 53 -8.29 -5.12 -18.91
C SER A 53 -6.93 -4.76 -19.49
N TYR A 54 -5.91 -4.59 -18.65
CA TYR A 54 -4.55 -4.28 -19.11
C TYR A 54 -3.85 -5.49 -19.74
N LYS A 55 -4.04 -6.68 -19.18
CA LYS A 55 -3.59 -7.95 -19.77
C LYS A 55 -4.13 -8.15 -21.17
N ASP A 56 -5.43 -7.91 -21.39
CA ASP A 56 -6.04 -8.03 -22.72
C ASP A 56 -5.43 -7.03 -23.71
N LYS A 57 -5.12 -5.80 -23.27
CA LYS A 57 -4.41 -4.81 -24.09
C LYS A 57 -3.00 -5.27 -24.44
N ILE A 58 -2.26 -5.84 -23.50
CA ILE A 58 -0.91 -6.38 -23.75
C ILE A 58 -0.96 -7.48 -24.80
N LEU A 59 -1.87 -8.46 -24.63
CA LEU A 59 -1.98 -9.62 -25.51
C LEU A 59 -2.45 -9.22 -26.92
N SER A 60 -3.46 -8.35 -27.02
CA SER A 60 -3.99 -7.86 -28.31
C SER A 60 -3.00 -7.02 -29.10
N ASN A 61 -2.02 -6.41 -28.44
CA ASN A 61 -0.94 -5.66 -29.09
C ASN A 61 0.35 -6.48 -29.22
N GLU A 62 0.32 -7.79 -28.96
CA GLU A 62 1.46 -8.70 -29.09
C GLU A 62 2.70 -8.26 -28.29
N LEU A 63 2.50 -7.52 -27.19
CA LEU A 63 3.58 -6.99 -26.35
C LEU A 63 4.17 -8.06 -25.41
N ALA A 64 3.41 -9.12 -25.13
CA ALA A 64 3.86 -10.30 -24.41
C ALA A 64 3.00 -11.51 -24.79
N THR A 65 3.51 -12.71 -24.51
CA THR A 65 2.77 -13.96 -24.65
C THR A 65 2.00 -14.32 -23.37
N PRO A 66 0.94 -15.14 -23.45
CA PRO A 66 0.24 -15.63 -22.27
C PRO A 66 1.16 -16.34 -21.26
N ASP A 67 2.14 -17.09 -21.74
CA ASP A 67 3.08 -17.83 -20.89
C ASP A 67 4.02 -16.89 -20.13
N GLN A 68 4.50 -15.81 -20.77
CA GLN A 68 5.30 -14.78 -20.08
C GLN A 68 4.51 -14.09 -18.96
N LEU A 69 3.23 -13.78 -19.19
CA LEU A 69 2.38 -13.19 -18.15
C LEU A 69 2.13 -14.16 -16.99
N LYS A 70 1.93 -15.44 -17.29
CA LYS A 70 1.79 -16.49 -16.27
C LYS A 70 3.08 -16.67 -15.45
N GLU A 71 4.24 -16.54 -16.08
CA GLU A 71 5.53 -16.56 -15.39
C GLU A 71 5.66 -15.37 -14.42
N ILE A 72 5.22 -14.18 -14.83
CA ILE A 72 5.18 -13.00 -13.95
C ILE A 72 4.25 -13.24 -12.76
N ASP A 73 3.02 -13.74 -12.98
CA ASP A 73 2.08 -14.05 -11.90
C ASP A 73 2.69 -15.03 -10.88
N ALA A 74 3.40 -16.06 -11.36
CA ALA A 74 4.08 -17.03 -10.50
C ALA A 74 5.21 -16.40 -9.68
N LYS A 75 6.02 -15.52 -10.29
CA LYS A 75 7.10 -14.80 -9.60
C LYS A 75 6.56 -13.87 -8.52
N VAL A 76 5.53 -13.07 -8.84
CA VAL A 76 4.90 -12.16 -7.87
C VAL A 76 4.29 -12.93 -6.71
N ARG A 77 3.65 -14.08 -6.97
CA ARG A 77 3.11 -14.92 -5.90
C ARG A 77 4.21 -15.42 -4.96
N GLN A 78 5.33 -15.89 -5.52
CA GLN A 78 6.46 -16.35 -4.73
C GLN A 78 7.05 -15.21 -3.87
N GLU A 79 7.21 -14.02 -4.44
CA GLU A 79 7.69 -12.83 -3.73
C GLU A 79 6.78 -12.46 -2.54
N VAL A 80 5.46 -12.43 -2.76
CA VAL A 80 4.48 -12.16 -1.70
C VAL A 80 4.49 -13.25 -0.62
N ASP A 81 4.59 -14.53 -1.01
CA ASP A 81 4.66 -15.64 -0.08
C ASP A 81 5.92 -15.57 0.80
N ASP A 82 7.07 -15.20 0.23
CA ASP A 82 8.33 -15.07 0.96
C ASP A 82 8.32 -13.84 1.89
N ALA A 83 7.82 -12.69 1.42
CA ALA A 83 7.61 -11.51 2.26
C ALA A 83 6.64 -11.82 3.43
N THR A 84 5.58 -12.58 3.18
CA THR A 84 4.63 -12.99 4.21
C THR A 84 5.26 -13.94 5.24
N LYS A 85 6.14 -14.84 4.81
CA LYS A 85 6.88 -15.71 5.74
C LYS A 85 7.81 -14.88 6.62
N GLN A 86 8.56 -13.96 6.02
CA GLN A 86 9.44 -13.06 6.76
C GLN A 86 8.66 -12.25 7.81
N ALA A 87 7.58 -11.58 7.40
CA ALA A 87 6.76 -10.77 8.30
C ALA A 87 6.12 -11.56 9.46
N LYS A 88 5.96 -12.89 9.33
CA LYS A 88 5.43 -13.75 10.38
C LYS A 88 6.46 -14.26 11.37
N VAL A 89 7.73 -14.33 10.97
CA VAL A 89 8.83 -14.81 11.83
C VAL A 89 9.58 -13.67 12.51
N GLU A 90 9.45 -12.45 12.00
CA GLU A 90 10.02 -11.28 12.63
C GLU A 90 9.47 -11.09 14.05
N PRO A 91 10.34 -10.84 15.04
CA PRO A 91 9.90 -10.61 16.41
C PRO A 91 9.08 -9.33 16.50
N GLU A 92 8.15 -9.28 17.45
CA GLU A 92 7.51 -8.02 17.81
C GLU A 92 8.56 -7.03 18.30
N ILE A 93 8.28 -5.74 18.08
CA ILE A 93 9.11 -4.66 18.62
C ILE A 93 9.15 -4.76 20.15
N GLY A 94 10.35 -4.60 20.71
CA GLY A 94 10.55 -4.62 22.15
C GLY A 94 9.89 -3.41 22.83
N VAL A 95 9.53 -3.56 24.11
CA VAL A 95 8.89 -2.49 24.90
C VAL A 95 9.79 -1.25 25.01
N GLU A 96 11.11 -1.40 24.86
CA GLU A 96 12.04 -0.27 24.85
C GLU A 96 11.83 0.69 23.66
N GLU A 97 11.22 0.23 22.56
CA GLU A 97 10.89 1.07 21.41
C GLU A 97 9.54 1.78 21.55
N LEU A 98 8.78 1.51 22.62
CA LEU A 98 7.45 2.09 22.82
C LEU A 98 7.46 3.63 22.82
N ALA A 99 8.53 4.23 23.33
CA ALA A 99 8.73 5.68 23.35
C ALA A 99 9.70 6.16 22.26
N GLY A 100 9.97 5.33 21.25
CA GLY A 100 10.83 5.66 20.13
C GLY A 100 10.21 6.70 19.19
N ASP A 101 11.06 7.49 18.53
CA ASP A 101 10.74 8.40 17.43
C ASP A 101 9.61 9.42 17.70
N ILE A 102 9.45 9.87 18.96
CA ILE A 102 8.52 10.95 19.34
C ILE A 102 9.05 12.31 18.84
N TYR A 103 10.36 12.52 18.94
CA TYR A 103 11.04 13.74 18.49
C TYR A 103 12.28 13.37 17.68
N VAL A 104 12.57 14.16 16.64
CA VAL A 104 13.82 14.03 15.87
C VAL A 104 15.01 14.46 16.73
N ASP A 105 14.97 15.70 17.25
CA ASP A 105 15.99 16.24 18.16
C ASP A 105 15.41 16.35 19.58
N CYS A 106 15.55 15.27 20.36
CA CYS A 106 14.95 15.18 21.69
C CYS A 106 15.83 15.86 22.74
N ILE A 107 15.35 16.97 23.30
CA ILE A 107 16.05 17.73 24.34
C ILE A 107 15.89 17.08 25.73
N ASP A 108 14.70 16.54 26.03
CA ASP A 108 14.40 15.78 27.24
C ASP A 108 13.85 14.40 26.87
N PRO A 109 14.66 13.34 27.03
CA PRO A 109 14.28 12.02 26.56
C PRO A 109 13.48 11.21 27.58
N VAL A 110 13.12 11.79 28.73
CA VAL A 110 12.34 11.08 29.76
C VAL A 110 10.85 11.19 29.43
N ILE A 111 10.22 10.06 29.13
CA ILE A 111 8.78 9.98 28.81
C ILE A 111 8.04 9.35 29.97
N ARG A 112 6.94 9.98 30.42
CA ARG A 112 6.15 9.45 31.53
C ARG A 112 5.50 8.11 31.15
N GLY A 113 5.84 7.06 31.88
CA GLY A 113 5.19 5.75 31.78
C GLY A 113 3.88 5.65 32.56
N VAL A 114 3.29 4.45 32.59
CA VAL A 114 2.04 4.17 33.34
C VAL A 114 2.24 4.10 34.86
N ILE A 115 3.46 3.82 35.32
CA ILE A 115 3.83 3.83 36.74
C ILE A 115 4.79 5.01 36.97
N PRO A 116 4.55 5.87 37.99
CA PRO A 116 5.42 7.02 38.26
C PRO A 116 6.90 6.69 38.47
N SER A 117 7.20 5.48 38.96
CA SER A 117 8.57 5.01 39.21
C SER A 117 9.22 4.29 38.03
N ALA A 118 8.54 4.19 36.89
CA ALA A 118 9.04 3.51 35.68
C ALA A 118 8.83 4.41 34.45
N PRO A 119 9.61 5.49 34.29
CA PRO A 119 9.60 6.28 33.07
C PRO A 119 10.11 5.46 31.88
N LEU A 120 9.63 5.79 30.70
CA LEU A 120 10.15 5.30 29.43
C LEU A 120 11.26 6.24 28.94
N GLN A 121 12.11 5.71 28.07
CA GLN A 121 13.19 6.48 27.47
C GLN A 121 12.88 6.69 26.00
N HIS A 122 12.90 7.95 25.56
CA HIS A 122 12.88 8.27 24.14
C HIS A 122 14.17 7.80 23.47
N ILE A 123 14.03 7.11 22.35
CA ILE A 123 15.13 6.65 21.51
C ILE A 123 14.84 7.00 20.04
N SER A 124 15.89 7.09 19.22
CA SER A 124 15.73 7.09 17.77
C SER A 124 15.87 5.66 17.26
N VAL A 125 14.79 5.07 16.74
CA VAL A 125 14.79 3.67 16.30
C VAL A 125 15.63 3.50 15.03
N ALA A 126 15.66 4.52 14.17
CA ALA A 126 16.45 4.54 12.94
C ALA A 126 17.96 4.35 13.14
N GLN A 127 18.49 4.59 14.35
CA GLN A 127 19.92 4.40 14.67
C GLN A 127 20.29 2.95 14.99
N ARG A 128 19.35 1.99 14.92
CA ARG A 128 19.61 0.54 15.14
C ARG A 128 20.21 -0.20 13.94
N ASN A 129 20.43 0.45 12.80
CA ASN A 129 21.03 -0.16 11.59
C ASN A 129 22.28 0.57 11.12
#